data_AF-A0A8T5UAQ9-F1
#
_entry.id   AF-A0A8T5UAQ9-F1
#
_cell.length_a   1.000
_cell.length_b   1.000
_cell.length_c   1.000
_cell.angle_alpha   90.00
_cell.angle_beta   90.00
_cell.angle_gamma   90.00
#
_symmetry.space_group_name_H-M   'P 1'
#
loop_
_entity.id
_entity.type
_entity.pdbx_description
1 polymer ?
#
loop_
_entity_poly.entity_id
_entity_poly.type
_entity_poly.pdbx_seq_one_letter_code
_entity_poly.pdbx_strand_id
1 'polypeptide(L)'
;METLKELEYSSSQKAVGELFYIFMMISCFGIVVGLVWSIFDFVMPLGKFDLFLALNLGYQIAIVAGFLAALFLLLIFFFGLFKKGAKGVLRFLFKERELEERYKNRLDVKIASGGLLISIMAVIVGIIFAIVQDLMAGSGSSPLSGLFTEFSAGNWVLFGGFVFLALVGLTLFLIYFWKNGNYAIMRIVGILEKE
;
A
#
# COMPACT_ATOMS: atom_id res chain seq x y z
N MET A 1 -1.42 -33.96 9.43
CA MET A 1 -2.00 -32.62 9.24
C MET A 1 -1.81 -31.89 10.55
N GLU A 2 -0.70 -31.15 10.69
CA GLU A 2 -0.43 -30.36 11.89
C GLU A 2 -1.53 -29.33 12.07
N THR A 3 -2.28 -29.46 13.15
CA THR A 3 -3.14 -28.41 13.67
C THR A 3 -2.27 -27.21 13.99
N LEU A 4 -2.20 -26.26 13.05
CA LEU A 4 -1.59 -24.95 13.24
C LEU A 4 -2.19 -24.37 14.52
N LYS A 5 -1.40 -24.31 15.59
CA LYS A 5 -1.68 -23.50 16.77
C LYS A 5 -2.21 -22.16 16.25
N GLU A 6 -3.46 -21.84 16.53
CA GLU A 6 -3.95 -20.50 16.25
C GLU A 6 -3.11 -19.55 17.09
N LEU A 7 -2.16 -18.87 16.45
CA LEU A 7 -1.37 -17.82 17.08
C LEU A 7 -2.34 -16.84 17.74
N GLU A 8 -2.38 -16.81 19.06
CA GLU A 8 -3.21 -15.89 19.83
C GLU A 8 -2.62 -14.49 19.72
N TYR A 9 -2.98 -13.78 18.65
CA TYR A 9 -2.61 -12.38 18.50
C TYR A 9 -3.34 -11.52 19.53
N SER A 10 -2.61 -10.60 20.16
CA SER A 10 -3.16 -9.58 21.05
C SER A 10 -4.19 -8.70 20.34
N SER A 11 -5.17 -8.16 21.08
CA SER A 11 -6.21 -7.26 20.55
C SER A 11 -5.62 -6.08 19.78
N SER A 12 -4.54 -5.48 20.26
CA SER A 12 -3.85 -4.37 19.58
C SER A 12 -3.22 -4.80 18.26
N GLN A 13 -2.69 -6.03 18.18
CA GLN A 13 -2.10 -6.55 16.94
C GLN A 13 -3.18 -6.80 15.89
N LYS A 14 -4.32 -7.40 16.31
CA LYS A 14 -5.50 -7.59 15.47
C LYS A 14 -5.99 -6.27 14.89
N ALA A 15 -6.14 -5.25 15.73
CA ALA A 15 -6.54 -3.91 15.29
C ALA A 15 -5.59 -3.32 14.25
N VAL A 16 -4.26 -3.46 14.43
CA VAL A 16 -3.26 -3.00 13.45
C VAL A 16 -3.41 -3.72 12.12
N GLY A 17 -3.56 -5.04 12.11
CA GLY A 17 -3.74 -5.82 10.88
C GLY A 17 -5.03 -5.48 10.13
N GLU A 18 -6.12 -5.26 10.86
CA GLU A 18 -7.40 -4.81 10.30
C GLU A 18 -7.30 -3.40 9.71
N LEU A 19 -6.65 -2.47 10.40
CA LEU A 19 -6.47 -1.09 9.96
C LEU A 19 -5.62 -1.01 8.67
N PHE A 20 -4.53 -1.77 8.60
CA PHE A 20 -3.74 -1.88 7.37
C PHE A 20 -4.55 -2.48 6.21
N TYR A 21 -5.39 -3.47 6.48
CA TYR A 21 -6.28 -4.03 5.47
C TYR A 21 -7.27 -2.98 4.95
N ILE A 22 -7.87 -2.18 5.83
CA ILE A 22 -8.78 -1.11 5.45
C ILE A 22 -8.06 -0.05 4.59
N PHE A 23 -6.84 0.34 4.94
CA PHE A 23 -6.08 1.29 4.11
C PHE A 23 -5.73 0.73 2.73
N MET A 24 -5.34 -0.53 2.63
CA MET A 24 -5.14 -1.19 1.33
C MET A 24 -6.45 -1.23 0.53
N MET A 25 -7.57 -1.54 1.18
CA MET A 25 -8.90 -1.53 0.55
C MET A 25 -9.24 -0.15 -0.02
N ILE A 26 -9.13 0.91 0.77
CA ILE A 26 -9.38 2.30 0.33
C ILE A 26 -8.49 2.66 -0.86
N SER A 27 -7.20 2.28 -0.82
CA SER A 27 -6.27 2.49 -1.92
C SER A 27 -6.73 1.79 -3.20
N CYS A 28 -7.15 0.53 -3.10
CA CYS A 28 -7.68 -0.24 -4.22
C CYS A 28 -8.95 0.39 -4.80
N PHE A 29 -9.87 0.90 -3.96
CA PHE A 29 -11.03 1.65 -4.44
C PHE A 29 -10.59 2.89 -5.24
N GLY A 30 -9.64 3.66 -4.72
CA GLY A 30 -9.09 4.82 -5.41
C GLY A 30 -8.48 4.44 -6.77
N ILE A 31 -7.74 3.34 -6.84
CA ILE A 31 -7.15 2.85 -8.10
C ILE A 31 -8.23 2.44 -9.10
N VAL A 32 -9.26 1.69 -8.67
CA VAL A 32 -10.34 1.25 -9.58
C VAL A 32 -11.13 2.46 -10.11
N VAL A 33 -11.52 3.39 -9.23
CA VAL A 33 -12.23 4.60 -9.61
C VAL A 33 -11.38 5.47 -10.52
N GLY A 34 -10.11 5.67 -10.16
CA GLY A 34 -9.14 6.42 -10.98
C GLY A 34 -8.95 5.78 -12.35
N LEU A 35 -8.83 4.45 -12.43
CA LEU A 35 -8.67 3.72 -13.69
C LEU A 35 -9.88 3.89 -14.60
N VAL A 36 -11.09 3.71 -14.06
CA VAL A 36 -12.33 3.92 -14.83
C VAL A 36 -12.37 5.37 -15.33
N TRP A 37 -12.09 6.35 -14.46
CA TRP A 37 -12.10 7.76 -14.83
C TRP A 37 -11.03 8.09 -15.88
N SER A 38 -9.81 7.57 -15.75
CA SER A 38 -8.72 7.73 -16.73
C SER A 38 -9.09 7.17 -18.09
N ILE A 39 -9.76 6.01 -18.15
CA ILE A 39 -10.26 5.46 -19.42
C ILE A 39 -11.28 6.39 -20.04
N PHE A 40 -12.21 6.94 -19.24
CA PHE A 40 -13.17 7.92 -19.74
C PHE A 40 -12.50 9.20 -20.24
N ASP A 41 -11.48 9.71 -19.55
CA ASP A 41 -10.69 10.86 -20.00
C ASP A 41 -9.95 10.56 -21.31
N PHE A 42 -9.45 9.35 -21.49
CA PHE A 42 -8.75 8.94 -22.70
C PHE A 42 -9.69 8.81 -23.91
N VAL A 43 -10.88 8.22 -23.73
CA VAL A 43 -11.85 8.00 -24.81
C VAL A 43 -12.62 9.28 -25.15
N MET A 44 -12.96 10.10 -24.14
CA MET A 44 -13.69 11.37 -24.31
C MET A 44 -13.08 12.45 -23.41
N PRO A 45 -12.08 13.20 -23.91
CA PRO A 45 -11.33 14.17 -23.10
C PRO A 45 -12.15 15.42 -22.73
N LEU A 46 -13.17 15.79 -23.51
CA LEU A 46 -13.96 17.01 -23.30
C LEU A 46 -15.47 16.74 -23.48
N GLY A 47 -16.31 17.51 -22.78
CA GLY A 47 -17.77 17.48 -22.95
C GLY A 47 -18.48 16.21 -22.46
N LYS A 48 -17.78 15.29 -21.78
CA LYS A 48 -18.35 14.03 -21.27
C LYS A 48 -19.52 14.22 -20.31
N PHE A 49 -19.48 15.28 -19.50
CA PHE A 49 -20.57 15.61 -18.58
C PHE A 49 -21.77 16.19 -19.33
N ASP A 50 -21.52 17.01 -20.36
CA ASP A 50 -22.58 17.56 -21.20
C ASP A 50 -23.26 16.46 -22.03
N LEU A 51 -22.48 15.52 -22.56
CA LEU A 51 -22.99 14.30 -23.22
C LEU A 51 -23.83 13.44 -22.28
N PHE A 52 -23.36 13.25 -21.03
CA PHE A 52 -24.12 12.56 -19.99
C PHE A 52 -25.45 13.26 -19.70
N LEU A 53 -25.46 14.60 -19.58
CA LEU A 53 -26.68 15.37 -19.36
C LEU A 53 -27.61 15.38 -20.57
N ALA A 54 -27.08 15.23 -21.79
CA ALA A 54 -27.86 15.14 -23.03
C ALA A 54 -28.50 13.76 -23.24
N LEU A 55 -28.04 12.71 -22.53
CA LEU A 55 -28.67 11.39 -22.58
C LEU A 55 -30.07 11.42 -21.96
N ASN A 56 -30.94 10.51 -22.43
CA ASN A 56 -32.24 10.29 -21.80
C ASN A 56 -32.04 9.90 -20.32
N LEU A 57 -32.91 10.41 -19.44
CA LEU A 57 -32.93 10.14 -18.00
C LEU A 57 -32.81 8.64 -17.67
N GLY A 58 -33.40 7.75 -18.47
CA GLY A 58 -33.25 6.29 -18.31
C GLY A 58 -31.80 5.82 -18.45
N TYR A 59 -31.05 6.33 -19.43
CA TYR A 59 -29.63 5.99 -19.60
C TYR A 59 -28.76 6.61 -18.49
N GLN A 60 -29.07 7.83 -18.05
CA GLN A 60 -28.36 8.46 -16.93
C GLN A 60 -28.48 7.61 -15.66
N ILE A 61 -29.70 7.18 -15.33
CA ILE A 61 -29.95 6.29 -14.18
C ILE A 61 -29.22 4.97 -14.36
N ALA A 62 -29.27 4.35 -15.55
CA ALA A 62 -28.62 3.08 -15.81
C ALA A 62 -27.09 3.14 -15.61
N ILE A 63 -26.45 4.22 -16.07
CA ILE A 63 -25.00 4.43 -15.90
C ILE A 63 -24.66 4.59 -14.42
N VAL A 64 -25.38 5.47 -13.69
CA VAL A 64 -25.13 5.71 -12.26
C VAL A 64 -25.40 4.45 -11.44
N ALA A 65 -26.50 3.76 -11.69
CA ALA A 65 -26.86 2.52 -11.00
C ALA A 65 -25.85 1.41 -11.30
N GLY A 66 -25.38 1.28 -12.54
CA GLY A 66 -24.35 0.32 -12.92
C GLY A 66 -23.03 0.58 -12.20
N PHE A 67 -22.59 1.84 -12.10
CA PHE A 67 -21.40 2.23 -11.34
C PHE A 67 -21.55 1.94 -9.84
N LEU A 68 -22.69 2.30 -9.24
CA LEU A 68 -22.99 1.98 -7.84
C LEU A 68 -23.03 0.47 -7.59
N ALA A 69 -23.63 -0.31 -8.49
CA ALA A 69 -23.67 -1.76 -8.38
C ALA A 69 -22.26 -2.38 -8.43
N ALA A 70 -21.39 -1.89 -9.33
CA ALA A 70 -20.00 -2.31 -9.40
C ALA A 70 -19.22 -1.97 -8.11
N LEU A 71 -19.39 -0.76 -7.58
CA LEU A 71 -18.80 -0.36 -6.29
C LEU A 71 -19.30 -1.21 -5.13
N PHE A 72 -20.60 -1.53 -5.11
CA PHE A 72 -21.19 -2.37 -4.08
C PHE A 72 -20.68 -3.81 -4.14
N LEU A 73 -20.55 -4.37 -5.35
CA LEU A 73 -19.93 -5.68 -5.56
C LEU A 73 -18.48 -5.69 -5.07
N LEU A 74 -17.72 -4.64 -5.38
CA LEU A 74 -16.33 -4.48 -4.93
C LEU A 74 -16.25 -4.42 -3.39
N LEU A 75 -17.18 -3.71 -2.73
CA LEU A 75 -17.29 -3.69 -1.27
C LEU A 75 -17.54 -5.10 -0.72
N ILE A 76 -18.54 -5.81 -1.23
CA ILE A 76 -18.85 -7.18 -0.79
C ILE A 76 -17.64 -8.09 -0.98
N PHE A 77 -16.92 -7.97 -2.09
CA PHE A 77 -15.71 -8.73 -2.36
C PHE A 77 -14.63 -8.47 -1.28
N PHE A 78 -14.36 -7.21 -0.95
CA PHE A 78 -13.40 -6.87 0.11
C PHE A 78 -13.88 -7.28 1.51
N PHE A 79 -15.16 -7.17 1.83
CA PHE A 79 -15.72 -7.66 3.09
C PHE A 79 -15.62 -9.18 3.21
N GLY A 80 -15.91 -9.92 2.14
CA GLY A 80 -15.74 -11.37 2.08
C GLY A 80 -14.28 -11.80 2.26
N LEU A 81 -13.35 -11.00 1.75
CA LEU A 81 -11.91 -11.22 1.92
C LEU A 81 -11.36 -10.69 3.24
N PHE A 82 -12.07 -9.83 3.97
CA PHE A 82 -11.56 -9.14 5.16
C PHE A 82 -10.94 -10.09 6.18
N LYS A 83 -11.66 -11.16 6.55
CA LYS A 83 -11.17 -12.14 7.53
C LYS A 83 -9.87 -12.83 7.08
N LYS A 84 -9.77 -13.18 5.80
CA LYS A 84 -8.58 -13.84 5.23
C LYS A 84 -7.43 -12.85 5.02
N GLY A 85 -7.74 -11.66 4.52
CA GLY A 85 -6.78 -10.59 4.23
C GLY A 85 -6.14 -10.03 5.50
N ALA A 86 -6.94 -9.64 6.50
CA ALA A 86 -6.44 -9.17 7.78
C ALA A 86 -5.60 -10.25 8.50
N LYS A 87 -6.03 -11.51 8.48
CA LYS A 87 -5.23 -12.65 9.00
C LYS A 87 -3.93 -12.84 8.21
N GLY A 88 -3.94 -12.60 6.90
CA GLY A 88 -2.75 -12.60 6.05
C GLY A 88 -1.75 -11.51 6.43
N VAL A 89 -2.23 -10.28 6.62
CA VAL A 89 -1.42 -9.14 7.07
C VAL A 89 -0.82 -9.39 8.45
N LEU A 90 -1.62 -9.91 9.39
CA LEU A 90 -1.17 -10.32 10.72
C LEU A 90 -0.07 -11.38 10.67
N ARG A 91 -0.28 -12.45 9.89
CA ARG A 91 0.72 -13.51 9.72
C ARG A 91 2.01 -13.01 9.08
N PHE A 92 1.92 -12.05 8.18
CA PHE A 92 3.07 -11.42 7.57
C PHE A 92 3.85 -10.58 8.59
N LEU A 93 3.18 -9.71 9.34
CA LEU A 93 3.78 -8.80 10.32
C LEU A 93 4.34 -9.48 11.57
N PHE A 94 3.63 -10.50 12.08
CA PHE A 94 3.88 -11.10 13.40
C PHE A 94 4.19 -12.60 13.29
N LYS A 95 4.96 -13.01 12.29
CA LYS A 95 5.40 -14.40 12.17
C LYS A 95 6.34 -14.74 13.34
N GLU A 96 5.83 -15.43 14.36
CA GLU A 96 6.65 -15.98 15.43
C GLU A 96 7.69 -16.93 14.85
N ARG A 97 8.97 -16.70 15.15
CA ARG A 97 10.06 -17.63 14.84
C ARG A 97 10.71 -18.03 16.15
N GLU A 98 10.74 -19.32 16.43
CA GLU A 98 11.30 -19.97 17.64
C GLU A 98 12.76 -19.59 17.95
N LEU A 99 13.47 -18.91 17.05
CA LEU A 99 14.88 -18.53 17.22
C LEU A 99 15.08 -17.16 17.91
N GLU A 100 14.02 -16.38 18.14
CA GLU A 100 14.12 -15.10 18.86
C GLU A 100 14.59 -15.28 20.32
N GLU A 101 14.32 -16.44 20.92
CA GLU A 101 14.79 -16.75 22.29
C GLU A 101 16.29 -17.07 22.36
N ARG A 102 16.89 -17.63 21.30
CA ARG A 102 18.30 -18.09 21.35
C ARG A 102 19.33 -16.97 21.18
N TYR A 103 18.92 -15.79 20.67
CA TYR A 103 19.82 -14.66 20.39
C TYR A 103 19.33 -13.33 20.99
N LYS A 104 18.36 -13.37 21.91
CA LYS A 104 17.67 -12.22 22.53
C LYS A 104 18.59 -11.14 23.13
N ASN A 105 19.83 -11.50 23.50
CA ASN A 105 20.72 -10.69 24.36
C ASN A 105 21.91 -9.98 23.67
N ARG A 106 22.15 -10.12 22.36
CA ARG A 106 23.25 -9.37 21.72
C ARG A 106 22.80 -7.98 21.25
N LEU A 107 23.13 -6.95 22.03
CA LEU A 107 22.79 -5.55 21.76
C LEU A 107 23.49 -5.02 20.50
N ASP A 108 24.74 -5.41 20.26
CA ASP A 108 25.55 -4.92 19.12
C ASP A 108 24.91 -5.23 17.77
N VAL A 109 24.33 -6.42 17.65
CA VAL A 109 23.63 -6.85 16.43
C VAL A 109 22.34 -6.06 16.22
N LYS A 110 21.62 -5.69 17.30
CA LYS A 110 20.42 -4.84 17.22
C LYS A 110 20.77 -3.41 16.82
N ILE A 111 21.94 -2.90 17.21
CA ILE A 111 22.41 -1.57 16.83
C ILE A 111 22.81 -1.55 15.35
N ALA A 112 23.55 -2.56 14.89
CA ALA A 112 23.95 -2.68 13.48
C ALA A 112 22.73 -2.83 12.55
N SER A 113 21.74 -3.67 12.93
CA SER A 113 20.51 -3.82 12.17
C SER A 113 19.64 -2.58 12.19
N GLY A 114 19.53 -1.91 13.34
CA GLY A 114 18.81 -0.65 13.49
C GLY A 114 19.43 0.46 12.63
N GLY A 115 20.76 0.56 12.59
CA GLY A 115 21.48 1.53 11.77
C GLY A 115 21.25 1.33 10.27
N LEU A 116 21.31 0.08 9.79
CA LEU A 116 20.98 -0.25 8.39
C LEU A 116 19.54 0.12 8.05
N LEU A 117 18.60 -0.15 8.96
CA LEU A 117 17.18 0.20 8.82
C LEU A 117 16.97 1.71 8.68
N ILE A 118 17.58 2.49 9.55
CA ILE A 118 17.48 3.95 9.52
C ILE A 118 18.08 4.51 8.23
N SER A 119 19.20 3.94 7.75
CA SER A 119 19.80 4.34 6.47
C SER A 119 18.87 4.08 5.29
N ILE A 120 18.28 2.88 5.20
CA ILE A 120 17.30 2.56 4.16
C ILE A 120 16.07 3.47 4.26
N MET A 121 15.58 3.76 5.48
CA MET A 121 14.49 4.70 5.69
C MET A 121 14.83 6.10 5.18
N ALA A 122 16.02 6.61 5.47
CA ALA A 122 16.46 7.92 5.01
C ALA A 122 16.51 8.00 3.48
N VAL A 123 16.97 6.94 2.80
CA VAL A 123 16.97 6.86 1.33
C VAL A 123 15.55 6.93 0.77
N ILE A 124 14.64 6.12 1.31
CA ILE A 124 13.25 6.08 0.85
C ILE A 124 12.55 7.43 1.07
N VAL A 125 12.69 8.01 2.26
CA VAL A 125 12.09 9.32 2.58
C VAL A 125 12.71 10.41 1.72
N GLY A 126 14.01 10.36 1.46
CA GLY A 126 14.69 11.29 0.55
C GLY A 126 14.15 11.21 -0.88
N ILE A 127 13.89 10.01 -1.39
CA ILE A 127 13.27 9.81 -2.71
C ILE A 127 11.86 10.39 -2.73
N ILE A 128 11.03 10.11 -1.71
CA ILE A 128 9.67 10.66 -1.63
C ILE A 128 9.72 12.19 -1.60
N PHE A 129 10.62 12.78 -0.80
CA PHE A 129 10.78 14.23 -0.72
C PHE A 129 11.24 14.84 -2.05
N ALA A 130 12.18 14.19 -2.74
CA ALA A 130 12.63 14.62 -4.06
C ALA A 130 11.48 14.64 -5.07
N ILE A 131 10.64 13.59 -5.09
CA ILE A 131 9.46 13.53 -5.96
C ILE A 131 8.46 14.66 -5.63
N VAL A 132 8.17 14.89 -4.35
CA VAL A 132 7.25 15.98 -3.94
C VAL A 132 7.81 17.35 -4.33
N GLN A 133 9.12 17.56 -4.16
CA GLN A 133 9.78 18.79 -4.55
C GLN A 133 9.73 19.01 -6.07
N ASP A 134 9.96 17.95 -6.87
CA ASP A 134 9.83 17.99 -8.32
C ASP A 134 8.39 18.32 -8.78
N LEU A 135 7.38 17.83 -8.05
CA LEU A 135 5.98 18.17 -8.31
C LEU A 135 5.65 19.64 -7.97
N MET A 136 6.24 20.18 -6.90
CA MET A 136 6.01 21.55 -6.45
C MET A 136 6.81 22.61 -7.22
N ALA A 137 8.00 22.25 -7.75
CA ALA A 137 8.91 23.18 -8.42
C ALA A 137 8.41 23.68 -9.80
N GLY A 138 7.32 23.10 -10.32
CA GLY A 138 6.69 23.55 -11.56
C GLY A 138 7.45 23.11 -12.82
N SER A 139 6.83 23.41 -13.97
CA SER A 139 7.10 22.85 -15.29
C SER A 139 8.36 23.39 -15.99
N GLY A 140 9.49 23.52 -15.29
CA GLY A 140 10.71 24.10 -15.87
C GLY A 140 12.05 23.48 -15.46
N SER A 141 12.15 22.77 -14.33
CA SER A 141 13.45 22.34 -13.79
C SER A 141 13.69 20.83 -13.71
N SER A 142 12.65 19.99 -13.83
CA SER A 142 12.78 18.53 -13.61
C SER A 142 12.21 17.70 -14.76
N PRO A 143 12.88 16.62 -15.21
CA PRO A 143 12.40 15.72 -16.26
C PRO A 143 11.03 15.10 -15.97
N LEU A 144 10.69 14.96 -14.68
CA LEU A 144 9.43 14.39 -14.22
C LEU A 144 8.26 15.37 -14.31
N SER A 145 8.50 16.69 -14.20
CA SER A 145 7.40 17.66 -14.18
C SER A 145 6.64 17.72 -15.51
N GLY A 146 7.32 17.47 -16.63
CA GLY A 146 6.69 17.35 -17.96
C GLY A 146 5.73 16.16 -18.10
N LEU A 147 5.96 15.06 -17.37
CA LEU A 147 5.04 13.91 -17.36
C LEU A 147 3.77 14.24 -16.57
N PHE A 148 3.88 14.98 -15.47
CA PHE A 148 2.74 15.30 -14.59
C PHE A 148 1.89 16.46 -15.11
N THR A 149 2.40 17.31 -16.00
CA THR A 149 1.61 18.40 -16.60
C THR A 149 0.55 17.92 -17.59
N GLU A 150 0.73 16.74 -18.18
CA GLU A 150 -0.24 16.16 -19.12
C GLU A 150 -1.28 15.26 -18.43
N PHE A 151 -1.24 15.17 -17.09
CA PHE A 151 -2.15 14.28 -16.36
C PHE A 151 -3.57 14.85 -16.35
N SER A 152 -4.51 14.06 -16.89
CA SER A 152 -5.94 14.30 -16.72
C SER A 152 -6.37 14.14 -15.26
N ALA A 153 -7.58 14.59 -14.92
CA ALA A 153 -8.13 14.44 -13.58
C ALA A 153 -8.19 12.96 -13.13
N GLY A 154 -8.54 12.04 -14.03
CA GLY A 154 -8.52 10.60 -13.75
C GLY A 154 -7.12 10.09 -13.42
N ASN A 155 -6.10 10.54 -14.15
CA ASN A 155 -4.71 10.14 -13.92
C ASN A 155 -4.21 10.60 -12.55
N TRP A 156 -4.62 11.77 -12.08
CA TRP A 156 -4.32 12.24 -10.72
C TRP A 156 -4.96 11.36 -9.64
N VAL A 157 -6.21 10.96 -9.80
CA VAL A 157 -6.89 10.05 -8.86
C VAL A 157 -6.22 8.68 -8.83
N LEU A 158 -5.88 8.14 -10.01
CA LEU A 158 -5.17 6.86 -10.15
C LEU A 158 -3.78 6.93 -9.52
N PHE A 159 -3.01 7.99 -9.80
CA PHE A 159 -1.68 8.20 -9.23
C PHE A 159 -1.75 8.30 -7.71
N GLY A 160 -2.69 9.09 -7.17
CA GLY A 160 -2.91 9.20 -5.73
C GLY A 160 -3.23 7.85 -5.07
N GLY A 161 -4.06 7.02 -5.73
CA GLY A 161 -4.35 5.66 -5.28
C GLY A 161 -3.10 4.76 -5.21
N PHE A 162 -2.26 4.79 -6.24
CA PHE A 162 -1.00 4.04 -6.26
C PHE A 162 0.01 4.54 -5.22
N VAL A 163 0.15 5.87 -5.05
CA VAL A 163 1.03 6.47 -4.05
C VAL A 163 0.56 6.08 -2.64
N PHE A 164 -0.74 6.16 -2.37
CA PHE A 164 -1.28 5.77 -1.08
C PHE A 164 -1.08 4.28 -0.81
N LEU A 165 -1.31 3.42 -1.81
CA LEU A 165 -1.02 1.99 -1.70
C LEU A 165 0.48 1.73 -1.44
N ALA A 166 1.36 2.44 -2.13
CA ALA A 166 2.80 2.34 -1.96
C ALA A 166 3.24 2.76 -0.55
N LEU A 167 2.67 3.83 0.01
CA LEU A 167 2.93 4.26 1.38
C LEU A 167 2.45 3.23 2.41
N VAL A 168 1.27 2.63 2.20
CA VAL A 168 0.76 1.55 3.04
C VAL A 168 1.67 0.31 2.96
N GLY A 169 2.08 -0.07 1.75
CA GLY A 169 3.03 -1.16 1.53
C GLY A 169 4.40 -0.89 2.16
N LEU A 170 4.88 0.35 2.08
CA LEU A 170 6.12 0.80 2.68
C LEU A 170 6.08 0.69 4.20
N THR A 171 5.03 1.22 4.83
CA THR A 171 4.86 1.16 6.29
C THR A 171 4.74 -0.28 6.77
N LEU A 172 4.02 -1.15 6.06
CA LEU A 172 3.99 -2.59 6.32
C LEU A 172 5.39 -3.23 6.19
N PHE A 173 6.12 -2.91 5.12
CA PHE A 173 7.47 -3.40 4.90
C PHE A 173 8.42 -2.94 6.01
N LEU A 174 8.32 -1.69 6.47
CA LEU A 174 9.12 -1.17 7.57
C LEU A 174 8.83 -1.90 8.87
N ILE A 175 7.56 -2.12 9.23
CA ILE A 175 7.23 -2.86 10.46
C ILE A 175 7.71 -4.31 10.34
N TYR A 176 7.51 -4.92 9.18
CA TYR A 176 8.01 -6.26 8.88
C TYR A 176 9.53 -6.32 9.04
N PHE A 177 10.27 -5.39 8.44
CA PHE A 177 11.73 -5.39 8.47
C PHE A 177 12.27 -4.99 9.85
N TRP A 178 11.58 -4.14 10.61
CA TRP A 178 11.96 -3.84 11.99
C TRP A 178 11.87 -5.07 12.89
N LYS A 179 10.79 -5.85 12.75
CA LYS A 179 10.61 -7.08 13.52
C LYS A 179 11.48 -8.24 13.02
N ASN A 180 11.60 -8.40 11.70
CA ASN A 180 12.24 -9.55 11.07
C ASN A 180 13.69 -9.32 10.61
N GLY A 181 14.09 -8.07 10.34
CA GLY A 181 15.43 -7.70 9.85
C GLY A 181 16.53 -7.98 10.88
N ASN A 182 16.21 -7.87 12.17
CA ASN A 182 17.08 -8.33 13.25
C ASN A 182 17.49 -9.80 13.07
N TYR A 183 16.57 -10.66 12.63
CA TYR A 183 16.84 -12.08 12.41
C TYR A 183 17.75 -12.35 11.21
N ALA A 184 17.55 -11.64 10.10
CA ALA A 184 18.36 -11.84 8.89
C ALA A 184 19.85 -11.52 9.15
N ILE A 185 20.10 -10.44 9.89
CA ILE A 185 21.47 -10.02 10.24
C ILE A 185 22.08 -10.95 11.27
N MET A 186 21.32 -11.39 12.29
CA MET A 186 21.77 -12.40 13.24
C MET A 186 22.17 -13.72 12.56
N ARG A 187 21.47 -14.13 11.49
CA ARG A 187 21.82 -15.32 10.72
C ARG A 187 23.14 -15.17 9.97
N ILE A 188 23.39 -13.99 9.38
CA ILE A 188 24.64 -13.73 8.64
C ILE A 188 25.82 -13.68 9.60
N VAL A 189 25.70 -12.95 10.72
CA VAL A 189 26.77 -12.86 11.74
C VAL A 189 27.03 -14.22 12.39
N GLY A 190 25.98 -14.99 12.71
CA GLY A 190 26.14 -16.32 13.30
C GLY A 190 26.72 -17.38 12.35
N ILE A 191 26.70 -17.15 11.03
CA ILE A 191 27.43 -17.97 10.04
C ILE A 191 28.90 -17.56 10.03
N LEU A 192 29.20 -16.25 10.05
CA LEU A 192 30.57 -15.72 10.09
C LEU A 192 31.32 -16.05 11.39
N GLU A 193 30.64 -16.21 12.53
CA GLU A 193 31.26 -16.62 13.80
C GLU A 193 31.57 -18.13 13.89
N LYS A 194 31.06 -18.94 12.96
CA LYS A 194 31.30 -20.40 12.91
C LYS A 194 32.45 -20.80 11.99
N GLU A 195 32.98 -19.85 11.22
CA GLU A 195 34.25 -19.96 10.49
C GLU A 195 35.38 -19.36 11.34
#